data_AF-A0A2L2Z4X1-F1
#
_entry.id   AF-A0A2L2Z4X1-F1
#
_cell.length_a   1.000
_cell.length_b   1.000
_cell.length_c   1.000
_cell.angle_alpha   90.00
_cell.angle_beta   90.00
_cell.angle_gamma   90.00
#
_symmetry.space_group_name_H-M   'P 1'
#
loop_
_entity.id
_entity.type
_entity.pdbx_description
1 polymer ?
#
loop_
_entity_poly.entity_id
_entity_poly.type
_entity_poly.pdbx_seq_one_letter_code
_entity_poly.pdbx_strand_id
1 'polypeptide(L)' 'LIRDMTHDNLLRFVGLSVTAPNFAIVTDFATRGTLTNMLSNRSVNIDWLFSCSIITDI' A
#
# COMPACT_ATOMS: atom_id res chain seq x y z
N LEU A 1 -15.43 2.77 -9.88
CA LEU A 1 -15.37 1.55 -9.01
C LEU A 1 -13.91 1.33 -8.58
N ILE A 2 -13.60 0.40 -7.65
CA ILE A 2 -12.19 0.08 -7.31
C ILE A 2 -11.37 -0.30 -8.56
N ARG A 3 -12.01 -0.92 -9.55
CA ARG A 3 -11.44 -1.22 -10.86
C ARG A 3 -10.92 0.00 -11.62
N ASP A 4 -11.56 1.14 -11.46
CA ASP A 4 -11.26 2.37 -12.22
C ASP A 4 -10.40 3.34 -11.40
N MET A 5 -10.01 2.94 -10.18
CA MET A 5 -9.17 3.75 -9.30
C MET A 5 -7.71 3.49 -9.64
N THR A 6 -7.10 4.45 -10.33
CA THR A 6 -5.67 4.45 -10.67
C THR A 6 -5.03 5.70 -10.10
N HIS A 7 -4.19 5.52 -9.07
CA HIS A 7 -3.43 6.59 -8.42
C HIS A 7 -2.11 5.99 -7.92
N ASP A 8 -1.03 6.77 -7.97
CA ASP A 8 0.32 6.27 -7.64
C ASP A 8 0.45 5.83 -6.17
N ASN A 9 -0.31 6.46 -5.27
CA ASN A 9 -0.31 6.13 -3.83
C ASN A 9 -1.38 5.09 -3.44
N LEU A 10 -2.04 4.45 -4.42
CA LEU A 10 -2.98 3.36 -4.18
C LEU A 10 -2.44 2.05 -4.73
N LEU A 11 -2.66 0.95 -4.00
CA LEU A 11 -2.38 -0.37 -4.54
C LEU A 11 -3.28 -0.63 -5.74
N ARG A 12 -2.63 -0.98 -6.86
CA ARG A 12 -3.34 -1.31 -8.09
C ARG A 12 -4.18 -2.56 -7.89
N PHE A 13 -5.47 -2.42 -8.19
CA PHE A 13 -6.39 -3.54 -8.27
C PHE A 13 -6.09 -4.36 -9.53
N VAL A 14 -5.91 -5.67 -9.37
CA VAL A 14 -5.67 -6.60 -10.49
C VAL A 14 -6.94 -7.36 -10.83
N GLY A 15 -7.66 -7.86 -9.83
CA GLY A 15 -8.85 -8.67 -10.06
C GLY A 15 -9.48 -9.22 -8.78
N LEU A 16 -10.50 -10.05 -8.96
CA LEU A 16 -11.23 -10.69 -7.89
C LEU A 16 -11.58 -12.13 -8.28
N SER A 17 -11.40 -13.08 -7.35
CA SER A 17 -11.92 -14.43 -7.45
C SER A 17 -13.22 -14.49 -6.66
N VAL A 18 -14.32 -14.81 -7.33
CA VAL A 18 -15.66 -14.99 -6.73
C VAL A 18 -16.14 -16.44 -6.76
N THR A 19 -15.20 -17.37 -6.94
CA THR A 19 -15.51 -18.80 -7.03
C THR A 19 -15.52 -19.41 -5.64
N ALA A 20 -16.62 -20.07 -5.27
CA ALA A 20 -16.68 -20.85 -4.03
C ALA A 20 -15.58 -21.92 -4.00
N PRO A 21 -14.97 -22.22 -2.84
CA PRO A 21 -15.34 -21.74 -1.49
C PRO A 21 -14.65 -20.42 -1.07
N ASN A 22 -13.69 -19.91 -1.85
CA ASN A 22 -12.81 -18.83 -1.43
C ASN A 22 -12.97 -17.58 -2.29
N PHE A 23 -13.49 -16.51 -1.67
CA PHE A 23 -13.52 -15.18 -2.25
C PHE A 23 -12.19 -14.47 -1.97
N ALA A 24 -11.57 -13.92 -3.01
CA ALA A 24 -10.28 -13.25 -2.89
C ALA A 24 -10.19 -12.00 -3.76
N ILE A 25 -9.46 -11.00 -3.29
CA ILE A 25 -9.08 -9.80 -4.04
C ILE A 25 -7.60 -9.93 -4.38
N VAL A 26 -7.25 -9.62 -5.62
CA VAL A 26 -5.88 -9.65 -6.12
C VAL A 26 -5.44 -8.20 -6.36
N THR A 27 -4.36 -7.80 -5.72
CA THR A 27 -3.68 -6.51 -5.89
C THR A 27 -2.19 -6.72 -6.10
N ASP A 28 -1.48 -5.67 -6.47
CA ASP A 28 -0.03 -5.69 -6.41
C ASP A 28 0.50 -5.91 -4.99
N PHE A 29 1.67 -6.55 -4.89
CA PHE A 29 2.31 -6.86 -3.61
C PHE A 29 3.32 -5.76 -3.23
N ALA A 30 3.10 -5.11 -2.08
CA ALA A 30 4.02 -4.13 -1.52
C ALA A 30 5.20 -4.83 -0.81
N THR A 31 6.31 -4.99 -1.51
CA THR A 31 7.51 -5.71 -1.02
C THR A 31 8.14 -5.11 0.23
N ARG A 32 7.93 -3.82 0.49
CA ARG A 32 8.46 -3.11 1.68
C ARG A 32 7.60 -3.30 2.94
N GLY A 33 6.46 -3.96 2.83
CA GLY A 33 5.53 -4.16 3.93
C GLY A 33 4.72 -2.91 4.26
N THR A 34 4.24 -2.83 5.51
CA THR A 34 3.35 -1.76 5.95
C THR A 34 4.11 -0.51 6.35
N LEU A 35 3.44 0.65 6.27
CA LEU A 35 3.97 1.91 6.77
C LEU A 35 4.31 1.80 8.27
N THR A 36 3.50 1.11 9.07
CA THR A 36 3.77 0.87 10.50
C THR A 36 5.08 0.12 10.72
N ASN A 37 5.37 -0.90 9.92
CA ASN A 37 6.65 -1.62 10.00
C ASN A 37 7.83 -0.72 9.64
N MET A 38 7.67 0.14 8.62
CA MET A 38 8.69 1.12 8.25
C MET A 38 8.91 2.15 9.37
N LEU A 39 7.83 2.74 9.92
CA LEU A 39 7.89 3.77 10.96
C LEU A 39 8.43 3.26 12.30
N SER A 40 8.23 1.98 12.61
CA SER A 40 8.75 1.34 13.83
C SER A 40 10.20 0.88 13.69
N ASN A 41 10.76 0.87 12.48
CA ASN A 41 12.12 0.42 12.25
C ASN A 41 13.14 1.48 12.69
N ARG A 42 13.82 1.23 13.82
CA ARG A 42 14.86 2.12 14.38
C ARG A 42 16.11 2.24 13.52
N SER A 43 16.30 1.38 12.52
CA SER A 43 17.40 1.52 11.56
C SER A 43 17.12 2.56 10.46
N VAL A 44 15.86 2.98 10.30
CA VAL A 44 15.46 4.02 9.35
C VAL A 44 15.54 5.36 10.08
N ASN A 45 16.36 6.28 9.57
CA ASN A 45 16.37 7.65 10.06
C ASN A 45 15.24 8.43 9.40
N ILE A 46 14.24 8.82 10.19
CA ILE A 46 13.10 9.60 9.72
C ILE A 46 13.35 11.05 10.12
N ASP A 47 13.91 11.83 9.19
CA ASP A 47 14.05 13.26 9.37
C ASP A 47 12.73 14.00 9.06
N TRP A 48 12.70 15.30 9.34
CA TRP A 48 11.52 16.13 9.13
C TRP A 48 11.08 16.17 7.67
N LEU A 49 12.02 16.25 6.72
CA LEU A 49 11.68 16.31 5.29
C LEU A 49 11.01 15.02 4.83
N PHE A 50 11.55 13.87 5.24
CA PHE A 50 10.98 12.56 4.92
C PHE A 50 9.61 12.37 5.59
N SER A 51 9.41 12.90 6.79
CA SER A 51 8.09 12.91 7.44
C SER A 51 7.08 13.73 6.63
N CYS A 52 7.47 14.92 6.17
CA CYS A 52 6.61 15.76 5.34
C CYS A 52 6.26 15.10 3.99
N SER A 53 7.21 14.39 3.37
CA SER A 53 6.91 13.69 2.11
C SER A 53 5.88 12.59 2.32
N ILE A 54 6.02 11.77 3.38
CA ILE A 54 5.04 10.73 3.71
C ILE A 54 3.65 11.35 3.94
N ILE A 55 3.56 12.45 4.68
CA ILE A 55 2.27 13.12 4.95
C ILE A 55 1.65 13.65 3.65
N THR A 56 2.46 14.12 2.71
CA THR A 56 1.97 14.67 1.43
C THR A 56 1.47 13.58 0.50
N ASP A 57 2.05 12.38 0.57
CA ASP A 57 1.68 11.24 -0.26
C ASP A 57 0.46 10.46 0.26
N ILE A 58 -0.05 10.77 1.47
CA ILE A 58 -1.26 10.18 2.08
C ILE A 58 -2.50 11.01 1.72
#